data_AF-B7IG19-F1
#
_entry.id   AF-B7IG19-F1
#
_cell.length_a   1.000
_cell.length_b   1.000
_cell.length_c   1.000
_cell.angle_alpha   90.00
_cell.angle_beta   90.00
_cell.angle_gamma   90.00
#
_symmetry.space_group_name_H-M   'P 1'
#
loop_
_entity.id
_entity.type
_entity.pdbx_description
1 polymer ?
#
loop_
_entity_poly.entity_id
_entity_poly.type
_entity_poly.pdbx_seq_one_letter_code
_entity_poly.pdbx_strand_id
1 'polypeptide(L)'
;MKKIIVIFLVLFSLTLFSFNIPRYIGSNDVEIEFENLDGYFNGVAIKDKKINGLDFEEGVHSLRLVGSYQEFLFKVIIDTIPPTSTIFTTRDPNLVILENEVLKINYENRINFFGEKITGSFKRDEKAPFLFCNIDEAKNMGGFSIVPPSISNITPLDSKTPISGINNKNILLSSKSPYKIVGRVVIPEKAVLFFEPGVELKSIGKSGITVKGTVYIPENVSFSGYISFDVSENGKFVSKTKNFDGEISSNGGQLVYIENAHLENVNVSKTNVVVIKNSVISSINAKHIAFLVLENSTITNLNIANTREVILNNIDSTNSRVEGLTNINIYNLRSKSLTVADFSNIVIRFSQIEKVTFERGVYFHGKNVEFASLKLNTFCVGKFYKSKIEKVETLKSKLLKRLVEIENIVSDKKSTIEDY
;
A
#
# COMPACT_ATOMS: atom_id res chain seq x y z
N MET A 1 30.50 -7.66 55.01
CA MET A 1 30.69 -8.24 53.65
C MET A 1 29.49 -9.04 53.12
N LYS A 2 28.85 -9.95 53.88
CA LYS A 2 27.71 -10.76 53.37
C LYS A 2 26.49 -9.94 52.88
N LYS A 3 26.13 -8.82 53.52
CA LYS A 3 25.00 -7.97 53.11
C LYS A 3 25.25 -7.19 51.80
N ILE A 4 26.50 -6.81 51.52
CA ILE A 4 26.88 -6.08 50.30
C ILE A 4 26.88 -7.03 49.09
N ILE A 5 27.30 -8.28 49.28
CA ILE A 5 27.28 -9.32 48.23
C ILE A 5 25.85 -9.66 47.83
N VAL A 6 24.90 -9.73 48.78
CA VAL A 6 23.48 -9.98 48.47
C VAL A 6 22.85 -8.80 47.72
N ILE A 7 23.16 -7.55 48.12
CA ILE A 7 22.69 -6.36 47.40
C ILE A 7 23.28 -6.31 45.98
N PHE A 8 24.57 -6.63 45.81
CA PHE A 8 25.19 -6.73 44.50
C PHE A 8 24.57 -7.85 43.65
N LEU A 9 24.28 -9.02 44.21
CA LEU A 9 23.60 -10.12 43.50
C LEU A 9 22.17 -9.76 43.08
N VAL A 10 21.43 -9.03 43.93
CA VAL A 10 20.09 -8.53 43.59
C VAL A 10 20.13 -7.43 42.51
N LEU A 11 21.12 -6.53 42.57
CA LEU A 11 21.35 -5.53 41.51
C LEU A 11 21.87 -6.16 40.21
N PHE A 12 22.68 -7.23 40.28
CA PHE A 12 23.14 -7.98 39.11
C PHE A 12 22.01 -8.81 38.48
N SER A 13 21.10 -9.37 39.27
CA SER A 13 19.94 -10.09 38.74
C SER A 13 18.91 -9.15 38.09
N LEU A 14 18.83 -7.90 38.55
CA LEU A 14 17.95 -6.88 37.97
C LEU A 14 18.48 -6.31 36.64
N THR A 15 19.79 -6.48 36.35
CA THR A 15 20.44 -5.91 35.16
C THR A 15 20.62 -6.91 34.01
N LEU A 16 20.19 -8.17 34.15
CA LEU A 16 20.45 -9.23 33.16
C LEU A 16 19.22 -9.72 32.36
N PHE A 17 18.02 -9.20 32.57
CA PHE A 17 16.84 -9.58 31.79
C PHE A 17 16.20 -8.37 31.11
N SER A 18 16.77 -7.96 29.98
CA SER A 18 16.07 -7.10 29.02
C SER A 18 15.17 -7.99 28.17
N PHE A 19 13.90 -8.14 28.55
CA PHE A 19 12.92 -8.76 27.66
C PHE A 19 12.56 -7.78 26.55
N ASN A 20 12.88 -8.12 25.30
CA ASN A 20 12.39 -7.38 24.15
C ASN A 20 11.00 -7.90 23.76
N ILE A 21 9.99 -7.52 24.54
CA ILE A 21 8.61 -7.94 24.28
C ILE A 21 7.87 -6.79 23.60
N PRO A 22 7.42 -6.97 22.35
CA PRO A 22 6.68 -5.94 21.65
C PRO A 22 5.34 -5.69 22.36
N ARG A 23 5.00 -4.41 22.55
CA ARG A 23 3.66 -4.04 23.02
C ARG A 23 2.60 -4.27 21.95
N TYR A 24 2.97 -4.13 20.68
CA TYR A 24 2.09 -4.28 19.52
C TYR A 24 2.67 -5.27 18.52
N ILE A 25 1.82 -6.15 17.99
CA ILE A 25 2.19 -7.12 16.95
C ILE A 25 1.24 -6.95 15.78
N GLY A 26 1.82 -6.63 14.61
CA GLY A 26 1.09 -6.51 13.35
C GLY A 26 1.11 -7.80 12.53
N SER A 27 1.09 -7.64 11.21
CA SER A 27 0.98 -8.76 10.26
C SER A 27 2.30 -9.48 9.94
N ASN A 28 3.41 -9.01 10.48
CA ASN A 28 4.72 -9.63 10.32
C ASN A 28 5.07 -10.48 11.54
N ASP A 29 5.93 -11.47 11.32
CA ASP A 29 6.49 -12.26 12.42
C ASP A 29 7.31 -11.35 13.34
N VAL A 30 7.06 -11.49 14.65
CA VAL A 30 7.86 -10.86 15.69
C VAL A 30 8.54 -11.95 16.51
N GLU A 31 9.86 -11.89 16.54
CA GLU A 31 10.69 -12.74 17.40
C GLU A 31 10.62 -12.22 18.82
N ILE A 32 10.37 -13.13 19.77
CA ILE A 32 10.34 -12.82 21.18
C ILE A 32 11.57 -13.46 21.82
N GLU A 33 12.44 -12.62 22.36
CA GLU A 33 13.64 -13.07 23.04
C GLU A 33 13.30 -13.50 24.46
N PHE A 34 13.36 -14.80 24.71
CA PHE A 34 13.36 -15.36 26.05
C PHE A 34 14.38 -16.50 26.14
N GLU A 35 15.40 -16.35 26.98
CA GLU A 35 16.36 -17.41 27.26
C GLU A 35 15.79 -18.35 28.33
N ASN A 36 15.78 -19.65 28.06
CA ASN A 36 15.39 -20.70 29.01
C ASN A 36 13.97 -20.55 29.60
N LEU A 37 13.05 -19.92 28.88
CA LEU A 37 11.63 -19.86 29.22
C LEU A 37 10.80 -20.53 28.12
N ASP A 38 9.67 -21.09 28.49
CA ASP A 38 8.62 -21.53 27.58
C ASP A 38 7.60 -20.40 27.39
N GLY A 39 7.33 -20.03 26.15
CA GLY A 39 6.39 -18.96 25.82
C GLY A 39 5.00 -19.49 25.48
N TYR A 40 3.96 -18.86 26.04
CA TYR A 40 2.56 -19.16 25.75
C TYR A 40 1.82 -17.86 25.42
N PHE A 41 1.15 -17.80 24.26
CA PHE A 41 0.31 -16.67 23.86
C PHE A 41 -1.15 -17.07 23.91
N ASN A 42 -1.93 -16.44 24.79
CA ASN A 42 -3.29 -16.86 25.17
C ASN A 42 -3.39 -18.36 25.50
N GLY A 43 -2.37 -18.89 26.18
CA GLY A 43 -2.31 -20.30 26.57
C GLY A 43 -1.82 -21.25 25.46
N VAL A 44 -1.60 -20.77 24.23
CA VAL A 44 -1.02 -21.58 23.14
C VAL A 44 0.50 -21.47 23.15
N ALA A 45 1.18 -22.61 23.18
CA ALA A 45 2.64 -22.66 23.17
C ALA A 45 3.19 -22.00 21.89
N ILE A 46 4.14 -21.08 22.06
CA ILE A 46 4.80 -20.36 20.97
C ILE A 46 5.91 -21.24 20.41
N LYS A 47 5.78 -21.63 19.14
CA LYS A 47 6.83 -22.35 18.41
C LYS A 47 7.87 -21.36 17.88
N ASP A 48 9.14 -21.79 17.90
CA ASP A 48 10.27 -21.04 17.34
C ASP A 48 10.41 -19.59 17.85
N LYS A 49 9.79 -19.30 19.02
CA LYS A 49 9.74 -17.98 19.64
C LYS A 49 9.20 -16.87 18.74
N LYS A 50 8.33 -17.20 17.77
CA LYS A 50 7.72 -16.25 16.82
C LYS A 50 6.23 -16.13 17.04
N ILE A 51 5.74 -14.88 17.01
CA ILE A 51 4.32 -14.57 16.99
C ILE A 51 4.01 -13.76 15.74
N ASN A 52 2.97 -14.14 15.02
CA ASN A 52 2.39 -13.35 13.94
C ASN A 52 0.97 -12.92 14.32
N GLY A 53 0.66 -11.62 14.24
CA GLY A 53 -0.66 -11.10 14.59
C GLY A 53 -1.80 -11.57 13.68
N LEU A 54 -1.48 -12.19 12.54
CA LEU A 54 -2.46 -12.83 11.66
C LEU A 54 -3.01 -14.14 12.25
N ASP A 55 -2.32 -14.76 13.21
CA ASP A 55 -2.70 -16.04 13.82
C ASP A 55 -3.60 -15.89 15.06
N PHE A 56 -4.04 -14.67 15.38
CA PHE A 56 -4.76 -14.33 16.60
C PHE A 56 -5.83 -13.26 16.34
N GLU A 57 -6.79 -13.10 17.26
CA GLU A 57 -7.77 -12.01 17.22
C GLU A 57 -7.11 -10.63 17.28
N GLU A 58 -7.85 -9.59 16.89
CA GLU A 58 -7.46 -8.21 17.21
C GLU A 58 -7.67 -7.94 18.70
N GLY A 59 -6.87 -7.02 19.25
CA GLY A 59 -7.05 -6.48 20.59
C GLY A 59 -6.06 -7.01 21.62
N VAL A 60 -6.49 -7.06 22.87
CA VAL A 60 -5.61 -7.32 24.02
C VAL A 60 -5.45 -8.81 24.27
N HIS A 61 -4.19 -9.24 24.37
CA HIS A 61 -3.80 -10.62 24.59
C HIS A 61 -2.76 -10.75 25.71
N SER A 62 -2.64 -11.98 26.20
CA SER A 62 -1.73 -12.33 27.29
C SER A 62 -0.57 -13.16 26.76
N LEU A 63 0.66 -12.65 26.95
CA LEU A 63 1.89 -13.39 26.75
C LEU A 63 2.41 -13.84 28.11
N ARG A 64 2.50 -15.16 28.30
CA ARG A 64 3.01 -15.79 29.51
C ARG A 64 4.34 -16.46 29.20
N LEU A 65 5.40 -16.09 29.92
CA LEU A 65 6.71 -16.74 29.84
C LEU A 65 6.96 -17.53 31.12
N VAL A 66 7.22 -18.83 31.00
CA VAL A 66 7.33 -19.77 32.12
C VAL A 66 8.73 -20.36 32.15
N GLY A 67 9.46 -20.15 33.25
CA GLY A 67 10.72 -20.82 33.55
C GLY A 67 10.59 -21.75 34.75
N SER A 68 11.67 -22.46 35.09
CA SER A 68 11.66 -23.43 36.19
C SER A 68 11.29 -22.84 37.56
N TYR A 69 11.51 -21.53 37.77
CA TYR A 69 11.29 -20.85 39.06
C TYR A 69 10.60 -19.49 38.94
N GLN A 70 10.18 -19.09 37.74
CA GLN A 70 9.68 -17.75 37.48
C GLN A 70 8.64 -17.74 36.37
N GLU A 71 7.65 -16.88 36.52
CA GLU A 71 6.59 -16.66 35.55
C GLU A 71 6.44 -15.15 35.31
N PHE A 72 6.41 -14.76 34.04
CA PHE A 72 6.19 -13.39 33.63
C PHE A 72 4.94 -13.29 32.76
N LEU A 73 4.15 -12.24 33.00
CA LEU A 73 2.91 -11.99 32.27
C LEU A 73 2.97 -10.61 31.63
N PHE A 74 2.76 -10.56 30.31
CA PHE A 74 2.79 -9.34 29.53
C PHE A 74 1.47 -9.16 28.79
N LYS A 75 1.06 -7.90 28.70
CA LYS A 75 -0.07 -7.48 27.88
C LYS A 75 0.45 -7.08 26.51
N VAL A 76 0.00 -7.78 25.47
CA VAL A 76 0.37 -7.53 24.08
C VAL A 76 -0.90 -7.20 23.31
N ILE A 77 -0.82 -6.23 22.40
CA ILE A 77 -1.94 -5.83 21.54
C ILE A 77 -1.67 -6.37 20.14
N ILE A 78 -2.59 -7.18 19.62
CA ILE A 78 -2.61 -7.51 18.20
C ILE A 78 -3.38 -6.42 17.48
N ASP A 79 -2.74 -5.82 16.48
CA ASP A 79 -3.36 -4.82 15.60
C ASP A 79 -2.87 -5.04 14.17
N THR A 80 -3.75 -5.57 13.31
CA THR A 80 -3.46 -5.78 11.88
C THR A 80 -4.23 -4.84 10.96
N ILE A 81 -4.84 -3.79 11.52
CA ILE A 81 -5.70 -2.85 10.81
C ILE A 81 -4.87 -1.63 10.38
N PRO A 82 -4.79 -1.30 9.08
CA PRO A 82 -4.06 -0.13 8.63
C PRO A 82 -4.78 1.17 9.04
N PRO A 83 -4.03 2.24 9.37
CA PRO A 83 -4.60 3.55 9.65
C PRO A 83 -5.28 4.12 8.39
N THR A 84 -6.43 4.80 8.55
CA THR A 84 -7.32 5.16 7.43
C THR A 84 -7.18 6.60 6.91
N SER A 85 -6.70 7.55 7.72
CA SER A 85 -6.59 8.95 7.30
C SER A 85 -5.41 9.66 7.92
N THR A 86 -4.77 10.52 7.12
CA THR A 86 -3.74 11.44 7.60
C THR A 86 -4.21 12.86 7.41
N ILE A 87 -4.21 13.64 8.49
CA ILE A 87 -4.62 15.04 8.47
C ILE A 87 -3.36 15.90 8.51
N PHE A 88 -3.28 16.84 7.57
CA PHE A 88 -2.27 17.88 7.56
C PHE A 88 -2.93 19.20 7.20
N THR A 89 -2.33 20.29 7.67
CA THR A 89 -2.79 21.65 7.35
C THR A 89 -1.69 22.45 6.67
N THR A 90 -2.08 23.32 5.75
CA THR A 90 -1.18 24.31 5.12
C THR A 90 -1.59 25.70 5.59
N ARG A 91 -0.76 26.36 6.41
CA ARG A 91 -1.04 27.71 6.96
C ARG A 91 -0.39 28.85 6.17
N ASP A 92 0.63 28.54 5.38
CA ASP A 92 1.31 29.42 4.42
C ASP A 92 1.38 28.61 3.11
N PRO A 93 1.36 29.22 1.91
CA PRO A 93 1.58 28.49 0.66
C PRO A 93 2.79 27.54 0.66
N ASN A 94 3.74 27.71 1.59
CA ASN A 94 4.95 26.90 1.71
C ASN A 94 5.10 26.10 3.00
N LEU A 95 4.28 26.33 4.04
CA LEU A 95 4.40 25.65 5.34
C LEU A 95 3.33 24.57 5.51
N VAL A 96 3.77 23.35 5.80
CA VAL A 96 2.91 22.20 6.12
C VAL A 96 3.06 21.86 7.60
N ILE A 97 1.95 21.55 8.26
CA ILE A 97 1.90 21.10 9.64
C ILE A 97 1.22 19.73 9.64
N LEU A 98 1.93 18.72 10.14
CA LEU A 98 1.42 17.38 10.35
C LEU A 98 0.85 17.25 11.76
N GLU A 99 -0.33 16.65 11.88
CA GLU A 99 -0.96 16.42 13.20
C GLU A 99 -0.33 15.24 13.95
N ASN A 100 0.18 14.25 13.21
CA ASN A 100 0.77 13.02 13.74
C ASN A 100 2.12 12.73 13.07
N GLU A 101 2.88 11.79 13.63
CA GLU A 101 4.07 11.22 12.97
C GLU A 101 3.67 10.50 11.68
N VAL A 102 4.38 10.77 10.59
CA VAL A 102 4.16 10.13 9.29
C VAL A 102 5.46 9.54 8.75
N LEU A 103 5.35 8.53 7.89
CA LEU A 103 6.47 7.96 7.16
C LEU A 103 6.57 8.60 5.78
N LYS A 104 7.72 9.18 5.46
CA LYS A 104 8.01 9.69 4.11
C LYS A 104 8.12 8.52 3.12
N ILE A 105 7.50 8.64 1.96
CA ILE A 105 7.68 7.71 0.86
C ILE A 105 8.69 8.28 -0.14
N ASN A 106 9.83 7.61 -0.27
CA ASN A 106 10.88 7.96 -1.22
C ASN A 106 10.60 7.35 -2.60
N TYR A 107 9.91 8.09 -3.45
CA TYR A 107 9.61 7.67 -4.82
C TYR A 107 10.77 7.88 -5.81
N GLU A 108 11.90 8.44 -5.38
CA GLU A 108 13.09 8.61 -6.23
C GLU A 108 13.91 7.31 -6.33
N ASN A 109 13.69 6.38 -5.39
CA ASN A 109 14.41 5.11 -5.29
C ASN A 109 13.44 3.93 -5.51
N ARG A 110 13.87 2.92 -6.28
CA ARG A 110 13.12 1.68 -6.53
C ARG A 110 13.30 0.62 -5.47
N ILE A 111 14.34 0.75 -4.66
CA ILE A 111 14.75 -0.26 -3.71
C ILE A 111 14.32 0.10 -2.30
N ASN A 112 14.56 1.36 -1.92
CA ASN A 112 14.32 1.89 -0.57
C ASN A 112 13.30 3.03 -0.64
N PHE A 113 12.02 2.69 -0.73
CA PHE A 113 10.92 3.67 -0.83
C PHE A 113 10.31 4.05 0.52
N PHE A 114 10.70 3.43 1.62
CA PHE A 114 10.37 3.89 2.97
C PHE A 114 11.50 4.79 3.48
N GLY A 115 11.19 6.06 3.71
CA GLY A 115 12.13 7.08 4.17
C GLY A 115 12.10 7.26 5.68
N GLU A 116 12.45 8.47 6.13
CA GLU A 116 12.43 8.85 7.53
C GLU A 116 11.00 9.09 8.06
N LYS A 117 10.86 8.95 9.38
CA LYS A 117 9.67 9.40 10.11
C LYS A 117 9.75 10.91 10.32
N ILE A 118 8.65 11.61 10.06
CA ILE A 118 8.57 13.07 10.11
C ILE A 118 7.46 13.48 11.07
N THR A 119 7.75 14.48 11.91
CA THR A 119 6.83 15.06 12.88
C THR A 119 6.83 16.58 12.78
N GLY A 120 5.73 17.22 13.19
CA GLY A 120 5.64 18.68 13.29
C GLY A 120 5.50 19.38 11.93
N SER A 121 6.30 20.43 11.69
CA SER A 121 6.16 21.31 10.53
C SER A 121 7.38 21.29 9.61
N PHE A 122 7.13 21.42 8.31
CA PHE A 122 8.18 21.45 7.29
C PHE A 122 7.81 22.36 6.11
N LYS A 123 8.82 22.79 5.36
CA LYS A 123 8.64 23.60 4.15
C LYS A 123 8.47 22.70 2.92
N ARG A 124 7.55 23.09 2.03
CA ARG A 124 7.32 22.42 0.74
C ARG A 124 8.54 22.57 -0.17
N ASP A 125 8.93 21.50 -0.83
CA ASP A 125 9.98 21.51 -1.86
C ASP A 125 9.54 22.32 -3.09
N GLU A 126 10.47 22.96 -3.80
CA GLU A 126 10.13 23.81 -4.96
C GLU A 126 9.58 23.03 -6.17
N LYS A 127 10.01 21.79 -6.38
CA LYS A 127 9.78 21.01 -7.61
C LYS A 127 9.17 19.64 -7.38
N ALA A 128 9.40 19.05 -6.21
CA ALA A 128 8.98 17.70 -5.88
C ALA A 128 7.75 17.71 -4.96
N PRO A 129 6.71 16.92 -5.24
CA PRO A 129 5.64 16.68 -4.27
C PRO A 129 6.18 15.88 -3.07
N PHE A 130 5.57 16.03 -1.91
CA PHE A 130 5.92 15.23 -0.73
C PHE A 130 4.84 14.18 -0.49
N LEU A 131 5.20 12.90 -0.68
CA LEU A 131 4.33 11.74 -0.46
C LEU A 131 4.66 11.10 0.89
N PHE A 132 3.63 10.78 1.66
CA PHE A 132 3.76 10.16 2.97
C PHE A 132 2.56 9.26 3.28
N CYS A 133 2.70 8.42 4.30
CA CYS A 133 1.62 7.64 4.89
C CYS A 133 1.71 7.65 6.42
N ASN A 134 0.61 7.26 7.07
CA ASN A 134 0.65 6.95 8.49
C ASN A 134 1.29 5.58 8.71
N ILE A 135 1.97 5.46 9.84
CA ILE A 135 2.45 4.19 10.38
C ILE A 135 2.08 4.11 11.85
N ASP A 136 1.39 3.04 12.24
CA ASP A 136 1.04 2.80 13.64
C ASP A 136 2.14 2.06 14.41
N GLU A 137 1.91 1.80 15.70
CA GLU A 137 2.85 1.10 16.57
C GLU A 137 3.05 -0.38 16.17
N ALA A 138 2.09 -0.97 15.47
CA ALA A 138 2.14 -2.33 14.92
C ALA A 138 2.81 -2.38 13.52
N LYS A 139 3.27 -1.23 13.01
CA LYS A 139 3.88 -1.03 11.69
C LYS A 139 2.91 -1.24 10.52
N ASN A 140 1.60 -1.15 10.73
CA ASN A 140 0.66 -1.10 9.62
C ASN A 140 0.74 0.27 8.94
N MET A 141 0.57 0.28 7.63
CA MET A 141 0.68 1.48 6.80
C MET A 141 -0.63 1.76 6.10
N GLY A 142 -1.02 3.03 6.04
CA GLY A 142 -2.23 3.46 5.32
C GLY A 142 -2.38 4.98 5.31
N GLY A 143 -3.46 5.46 4.69
CA GLY A 143 -3.76 6.89 4.64
C GLY A 143 -2.76 7.67 3.78
N PHE A 144 -2.42 7.13 2.61
CA PHE A 144 -1.42 7.74 1.73
C PHE A 144 -1.91 9.11 1.24
N SER A 145 -1.04 10.11 1.40
CA SER A 145 -1.37 11.51 1.16
C SER A 145 -0.21 12.24 0.51
N ILE A 146 -0.55 13.24 -0.31
CA ILE A 146 0.41 14.03 -1.05
C ILE A 146 0.27 15.52 -0.77
N VAL A 147 1.40 16.14 -0.47
CA VAL A 147 1.58 17.59 -0.42
C VAL A 147 2.17 18.04 -1.76
N PRO A 148 1.56 19.00 -2.45
CA PRO A 148 2.10 19.49 -3.72
C PRO A 148 3.44 20.23 -3.54
N PRO A 149 4.26 20.37 -4.59
CA PRO A 149 5.43 21.25 -4.52
C PRO A 149 5.00 22.70 -4.24
N SER A 150 5.86 23.50 -3.61
CA SER A 150 5.66 24.91 -3.29
C SER A 150 5.13 25.70 -4.52
N ILE A 151 4.36 26.77 -4.30
CA ILE A 151 3.94 27.69 -5.37
C ILE A 151 4.79 28.97 -5.45
N SER A 152 5.91 29.03 -4.72
CA SER A 152 6.87 30.14 -4.83
C SER A 152 7.54 30.18 -6.22
N ASN A 153 7.90 31.37 -6.70
CA ASN A 153 8.64 31.58 -7.95
C ASN A 153 7.96 30.94 -9.20
N ILE A 154 6.63 30.92 -9.22
CA ILE A 154 5.85 30.35 -10.33
C ILE A 154 5.47 31.41 -11.35
N THR A 155 5.62 31.09 -12.64
CA THR A 155 5.28 32.01 -13.73
C THR A 155 3.97 31.59 -14.41
N PRO A 156 2.94 32.45 -14.50
CA PRO A 156 1.76 32.18 -15.29
C PRO A 156 2.12 31.82 -16.74
N LEU A 157 1.49 30.78 -17.29
CA LEU A 157 1.64 30.46 -18.69
C LEU A 157 0.69 31.31 -19.54
N ASP A 158 1.26 32.15 -20.40
CA ASP A 158 0.48 33.05 -21.27
C ASP A 158 0.02 32.38 -22.58
N SER A 159 0.72 31.33 -23.03
CA SER A 159 0.40 30.61 -24.27
C SER A 159 -0.84 29.73 -24.12
N LYS A 160 -2.00 30.21 -24.61
CA LYS A 160 -3.28 29.48 -24.53
C LYS A 160 -3.51 28.47 -25.66
N THR A 161 -2.93 28.64 -26.85
CA THR A 161 -3.19 27.77 -28.01
C THR A 161 -2.03 27.80 -29.02
N PRO A 162 -1.26 26.71 -29.20
CA PRO A 162 -1.18 25.57 -28.28
C PRO A 162 -0.51 25.96 -26.95
N ILE A 163 -0.72 25.16 -25.90
CA ILE A 163 0.15 25.19 -24.74
C ILE A 163 1.59 24.90 -25.22
N SER A 164 2.52 25.81 -24.92
CA SER A 164 3.93 25.72 -25.30
C SER A 164 4.82 26.48 -24.31
N GLY A 165 6.15 26.33 -24.40
CA GLY A 165 7.10 27.13 -23.62
C GLY A 165 7.27 26.73 -22.15
N ILE A 166 6.98 25.47 -21.80
CA ILE A 166 7.09 24.97 -20.42
C ILE A 166 8.55 24.57 -20.14
N ASN A 167 9.32 25.47 -19.54
CA ASN A 167 10.76 25.28 -19.33
C ASN A 167 11.17 25.28 -17.85
N ASN A 168 10.40 25.98 -17.01
CA ASN A 168 10.68 26.15 -15.58
C ASN A 168 9.42 25.78 -14.79
N LYS A 169 9.02 26.61 -13.83
CA LYS A 169 7.85 26.42 -12.99
C LYS A 169 6.72 27.29 -13.53
N ASN A 170 5.74 26.66 -14.16
CA ASN A 170 4.63 27.33 -14.81
C ASN A 170 3.29 26.97 -14.15
N ILE A 171 2.33 27.90 -14.18
CA ILE A 171 0.94 27.67 -13.75
C ILE A 171 -0.04 28.02 -14.85
N LEU A 172 -1.04 27.16 -15.06
CA LEU A 172 -2.23 27.50 -15.81
C LEU A 172 -3.22 28.17 -14.87
N LEU A 173 -3.57 29.42 -15.16
CA LEU A 173 -4.56 30.20 -14.40
C LEU A 173 -5.98 29.94 -14.91
N SER A 174 -6.93 29.80 -14.00
CA SER A 174 -8.37 29.65 -14.25
C SER A 174 -8.95 30.80 -15.06
N SER A 175 -8.57 32.05 -14.74
CA SER A 175 -8.94 33.28 -15.43
C SER A 175 -8.51 33.32 -16.90
N LYS A 176 -7.58 32.44 -17.29
CA LYS A 176 -7.04 32.34 -18.65
C LYS A 176 -7.57 31.13 -19.41
N SER A 177 -8.41 30.29 -18.79
CA SER A 177 -9.09 29.17 -19.45
C SER A 177 -10.01 29.62 -20.60
N PRO A 178 -10.30 28.75 -21.58
CA PRO A 178 -9.72 27.42 -21.76
C PRO A 178 -8.31 27.44 -22.39
N TYR A 179 -7.45 26.52 -21.97
CA TYR A 179 -6.20 26.22 -22.65
C TYR A 179 -6.42 25.11 -23.68
N LYS A 180 -5.70 25.16 -24.79
CA LYS A 180 -5.82 24.16 -25.87
C LYS A 180 -4.51 23.43 -26.09
N ILE A 181 -4.58 22.10 -26.16
CA ILE A 181 -3.48 21.23 -26.55
C ILE A 181 -3.68 20.85 -28.01
N VAL A 182 -2.60 20.96 -28.80
CA VAL A 182 -2.53 20.48 -30.17
C VAL A 182 -1.35 19.51 -30.25
N GLY A 183 -1.62 18.25 -30.57
CA GLY A 183 -0.58 17.23 -30.62
C GLY A 183 0.02 16.90 -29.26
N ARG A 184 1.34 16.73 -29.17
CA ARG A 184 2.02 16.29 -27.95
C ARG A 184 2.84 17.42 -27.32
N VAL A 185 2.53 17.75 -26.07
CA VAL A 185 3.26 18.71 -25.24
C VAL A 185 4.20 17.94 -24.31
N VAL A 186 5.43 18.42 -24.13
CA VAL A 186 6.41 17.79 -23.24
C VAL A 186 6.64 18.68 -22.03
N ILE A 187 6.65 18.08 -20.85
CA ILE A 187 7.05 18.72 -19.58
C ILE A 187 8.47 18.23 -19.24
N PRO A 188 9.53 19.03 -19.43
CA PRO A 188 10.92 18.62 -19.24
C PRO A 188 11.28 18.24 -17.78
N GLU A 189 12.32 17.44 -17.55
CA GLU A 189 12.71 16.87 -16.24
C GLU A 189 12.83 17.85 -15.06
N LYS A 190 13.15 19.12 -15.34
CA LYS A 190 13.31 20.18 -14.31
C LYS A 190 12.15 21.15 -14.23
N ALA A 191 11.18 20.99 -15.13
CA ALA A 191 10.01 21.85 -15.22
C ALA A 191 8.89 21.33 -14.31
N VAL A 192 8.04 22.24 -13.90
CA VAL A 192 6.85 21.94 -13.11
C VAL A 192 5.67 22.66 -13.75
N LEU A 193 4.61 21.92 -14.06
CA LEU A 193 3.35 22.48 -14.53
C LEU A 193 2.29 22.32 -13.44
N PHE A 194 1.80 23.44 -12.94
CA PHE A 194 0.66 23.50 -12.03
C PHE A 194 -0.60 23.92 -12.78
N PHE A 195 -1.73 23.45 -12.28
CA PHE A 195 -3.04 23.91 -12.67
C PHE A 195 -3.66 24.63 -11.47
N GLU A 196 -4.29 25.77 -11.68
CA GLU A 196 -5.19 26.38 -10.71
C GLU A 196 -6.54 25.63 -10.72
N PRO A 197 -7.23 25.49 -9.57
CA PRO A 197 -8.63 25.05 -9.57
C PRO A 197 -9.48 25.90 -10.52
N GLY A 198 -10.37 25.28 -11.29
CA GLY A 198 -11.21 25.93 -12.30
C GLY A 198 -10.56 26.05 -13.69
N VAL A 199 -9.35 25.52 -13.89
CA VAL A 199 -8.76 25.44 -15.23
C VAL A 199 -9.54 24.47 -16.13
N GLU A 200 -9.77 24.88 -17.39
CA GLU A 200 -10.32 24.02 -18.44
C GLU A 200 -9.25 23.73 -19.50
N LEU A 201 -9.04 22.44 -19.81
CA LEU A 201 -8.08 21.97 -20.80
C LEU A 201 -8.80 21.27 -21.96
N LYS A 202 -8.62 21.79 -23.18
CA LYS A 202 -9.25 21.26 -24.39
C LYS A 202 -8.25 20.58 -25.30
N SER A 203 -8.60 19.38 -25.75
CA SER A 203 -7.86 18.69 -26.81
C SER A 203 -8.34 19.13 -28.19
N ILE A 204 -7.42 19.41 -29.11
CA ILE A 204 -7.72 19.51 -30.54
C ILE A 204 -7.17 18.25 -31.23
N GLY A 205 -8.06 17.30 -31.54
CA GLY A 205 -7.68 16.01 -32.10
C GLY A 205 -7.09 15.05 -31.06
N LYS A 206 -6.23 14.11 -31.49
CA LYS A 206 -5.50 13.23 -30.58
C LYS A 206 -4.34 14.01 -29.97
N SER A 207 -4.50 14.45 -28.72
CA SER A 207 -3.48 15.20 -28.01
C SER A 207 -3.00 14.49 -26.74
N GLY A 208 -1.81 14.86 -26.28
CA GLY A 208 -1.26 14.29 -25.05
C GLY A 208 -0.16 15.12 -24.42
N ILE A 209 0.14 14.81 -23.17
CA ILE A 209 1.20 15.42 -22.39
C ILE A 209 2.19 14.34 -21.97
N THR A 210 3.44 14.46 -22.41
CA THR A 210 4.55 13.63 -21.93
C THR A 210 5.17 14.28 -20.71
N VAL A 211 5.14 13.58 -19.57
CA VAL A 211 5.60 14.08 -18.28
C VAL A 211 6.97 13.49 -17.97
N LYS A 212 8.02 14.32 -18.11
CA LYS A 212 9.40 14.02 -17.66
C LYS A 212 9.76 14.78 -16.38
N GLY A 213 9.20 15.98 -16.20
CA GLY A 213 9.25 16.77 -14.98
C GLY A 213 8.09 16.50 -14.04
N THR A 214 7.54 17.55 -13.44
CA THR A 214 6.41 17.44 -12.49
C THR A 214 5.14 18.05 -13.09
N VAL A 215 4.02 17.33 -13.01
CA VAL A 215 2.67 17.86 -13.29
C VAL A 215 1.82 17.70 -12.05
N TYR A 216 1.18 18.79 -11.62
CA TYR A 216 0.22 18.80 -10.52
C TYR A 216 -1.12 19.38 -10.96
N ILE A 217 -2.15 18.54 -10.92
CA ILE A 217 -3.53 18.88 -11.25
C ILE A 217 -4.36 18.77 -9.96
N PRO A 218 -4.85 19.89 -9.39
CA PRO A 218 -5.71 19.87 -8.22
C PRO A 218 -7.12 19.41 -8.57
N GLU A 219 -7.99 19.41 -7.56
CA GLU A 219 -9.43 19.28 -7.75
C GLU A 219 -9.98 20.42 -8.63
N ASN A 220 -11.17 20.21 -9.19
CA ASN A 220 -11.91 21.18 -10.00
C ASN A 220 -11.22 21.62 -11.30
N VAL A 221 -10.42 20.77 -11.92
CA VAL A 221 -9.91 20.97 -13.30
C VAL A 221 -10.74 20.14 -14.27
N SER A 222 -11.21 20.74 -15.36
CA SER A 222 -12.01 20.05 -16.37
C SER A 222 -11.23 19.78 -17.65
N PHE A 223 -11.50 18.62 -18.26
CA PHE A 223 -10.91 18.18 -19.51
C PHE A 223 -12.03 18.02 -20.54
N SER A 224 -11.84 18.56 -21.74
CA SER A 224 -12.79 18.36 -22.85
C SER A 224 -12.08 17.79 -24.07
N GLY A 225 -12.58 16.65 -24.55
CA GLY A 225 -11.94 15.84 -25.57
C GLY A 225 -10.83 14.98 -24.99
N TYR A 226 -10.46 13.94 -25.73
CA TYR A 226 -9.51 12.93 -25.28
C TYR A 226 -8.09 13.49 -25.11
N ILE A 227 -7.55 13.38 -23.89
CA ILE A 227 -6.18 13.81 -23.55
C ILE A 227 -5.44 12.65 -22.86
N SER A 228 -4.30 12.26 -23.43
CA SER A 228 -3.42 11.26 -22.82
C SER A 228 -2.33 11.90 -21.96
N PHE A 229 -2.04 11.32 -20.81
CA PHE A 229 -0.87 11.67 -19.99
C PHE A 229 0.09 10.49 -19.94
N ASP A 230 1.29 10.69 -20.49
CA ASP A 230 2.33 9.66 -20.59
C ASP A 230 3.49 10.02 -19.66
N VAL A 231 3.64 9.29 -18.55
CA VAL A 231 4.71 9.52 -17.58
C VAL A 231 5.94 8.69 -17.93
N SER A 232 7.10 9.33 -18.00
CA SER A 232 8.35 8.70 -18.44
C SER A 232 9.56 9.25 -17.68
N GLU A 233 10.71 8.58 -17.80
CA GLU A 233 11.98 9.00 -17.19
C GLU A 233 11.80 9.27 -15.68
N ASN A 234 12.13 10.48 -15.20
CA ASN A 234 11.99 10.90 -13.80
C ASN A 234 10.67 11.63 -13.51
N GLY A 235 9.68 11.46 -14.39
CA GLY A 235 8.39 12.13 -14.33
C GLY A 235 7.62 11.91 -13.04
N LYS A 236 6.95 12.95 -12.58
CA LYS A 236 6.09 12.97 -11.40
C LYS A 236 4.73 13.51 -11.81
N PHE A 237 3.71 12.67 -11.79
CA PHE A 237 2.35 13.04 -12.15
C PHE A 237 1.45 12.94 -10.93
N VAL A 238 0.74 14.02 -10.64
CA VAL A 238 -0.25 14.09 -9.56
C VAL A 238 -1.53 14.65 -10.11
N SER A 239 -2.62 13.91 -10.00
CA SER A 239 -3.96 14.36 -10.35
C SER A 239 -4.94 14.09 -9.22
N LYS A 240 -5.70 15.11 -8.85
CA LYS A 240 -6.80 15.03 -7.88
C LYS A 240 -8.16 15.33 -8.51
N THR A 241 -8.26 15.32 -9.84
CA THR A 241 -9.48 15.72 -10.54
C THR A 241 -10.38 14.54 -10.89
N LYS A 242 -11.68 14.81 -10.83
CA LYS A 242 -12.75 13.88 -11.18
C LYS A 242 -13.04 13.80 -12.67
N ASN A 243 -13.00 14.95 -13.34
CA ASN A 243 -13.52 15.12 -14.68
C ASN A 243 -12.42 14.92 -15.72
N PHE A 244 -11.91 13.70 -15.82
CA PHE A 244 -10.85 13.36 -16.77
C PHE A 244 -11.40 12.47 -17.88
N ASP A 245 -11.35 12.98 -19.11
CA ASP A 245 -11.70 12.22 -20.32
C ASP A 245 -10.41 11.89 -21.09
N GLY A 246 -9.87 10.70 -20.84
CA GLY A 246 -8.59 10.29 -21.42
C GLY A 246 -7.95 9.08 -20.76
N GLU A 247 -6.65 8.92 -21.02
CA GLU A 247 -5.85 7.82 -20.48
C GLU A 247 -4.63 8.33 -19.71
N ILE A 248 -4.26 7.59 -18.67
CA ILE A 248 -3.01 7.79 -17.94
C ILE A 248 -2.15 6.55 -18.16
N SER A 249 -0.97 6.76 -18.72
CA SER A 249 0.00 5.72 -19.00
C SER A 249 1.36 6.03 -18.38
N SER A 250 2.14 5.02 -18.05
CA SER A 250 3.54 5.20 -17.70
C SER A 250 4.43 4.06 -18.20
N ASN A 251 5.64 4.44 -18.61
CA ASN A 251 6.75 3.54 -18.89
C ASN A 251 8.02 4.17 -18.31
N GLY A 252 8.20 3.99 -17.01
CA GLY A 252 9.12 4.76 -16.19
C GLY A 252 8.37 5.71 -15.25
N GLY A 253 9.00 6.80 -14.86
CA GLY A 253 8.46 7.75 -13.89
C GLY A 253 8.83 7.39 -12.45
N GLN A 254 9.00 8.43 -11.65
CA GLN A 254 9.21 8.29 -10.22
C GLN A 254 7.87 8.17 -9.47
N LEU A 255 6.87 8.96 -9.85
CA LEU A 255 5.59 8.99 -9.16
C LEU A 255 4.41 9.12 -10.11
N VAL A 256 3.39 8.28 -9.92
CA VAL A 256 2.04 8.48 -10.43
C VAL A 256 1.09 8.48 -9.24
N TYR A 257 0.45 9.61 -8.96
CA TYR A 257 -0.55 9.76 -7.91
C TYR A 257 -1.88 10.19 -8.53
N ILE A 258 -2.92 9.39 -8.34
CA ILE A 258 -4.27 9.65 -8.84
C ILE A 258 -5.25 9.60 -7.66
N GLU A 259 -6.05 10.63 -7.52
CA GLU A 259 -7.05 10.73 -6.46
C GLU A 259 -8.36 11.28 -7.03
N ASN A 260 -9.49 10.73 -6.59
CA ASN A 260 -10.83 11.18 -6.96
C ASN A 260 -11.16 11.09 -8.47
N ALA A 261 -10.57 10.14 -9.21
CA ALA A 261 -10.70 10.07 -10.68
C ALA A 261 -11.74 9.03 -11.15
N HIS A 262 -12.37 9.29 -12.30
CA HIS A 262 -13.12 8.31 -13.08
C HIS A 262 -12.38 8.05 -14.39
N LEU A 263 -11.86 6.83 -14.58
CA LEU A 263 -10.98 6.50 -15.71
C LEU A 263 -11.39 5.17 -16.35
N GLU A 264 -11.28 5.07 -17.66
CA GLU A 264 -11.44 3.76 -18.31
C GLU A 264 -10.21 2.89 -18.06
N ASN A 265 -9.01 3.41 -18.38
CA ASN A 265 -7.79 2.62 -18.36
C ASN A 265 -6.64 3.37 -17.66
N VAL A 266 -5.93 2.66 -16.79
CA VAL A 266 -4.64 3.08 -16.24
C VAL A 266 -3.60 2.01 -16.52
N ASN A 267 -2.65 2.34 -17.40
CA ASN A 267 -1.60 1.43 -17.84
C ASN A 267 -0.24 1.90 -17.32
N VAL A 268 0.18 1.38 -16.17
CA VAL A 268 1.40 1.83 -15.49
C VAL A 268 2.46 0.76 -15.51
N SER A 269 3.65 1.12 -16.00
CA SER A 269 4.76 0.19 -16.10
C SER A 269 6.09 0.84 -15.71
N LYS A 270 6.93 0.08 -15.00
CA LYS A 270 8.26 0.53 -14.57
C LYS A 270 8.28 1.84 -13.78
N THR A 271 7.16 2.28 -13.21
CA THR A 271 7.12 3.43 -12.30
C THR A 271 7.65 3.02 -10.92
N ASN A 272 8.33 3.92 -10.23
CA ASN A 272 8.82 3.60 -8.88
C ASN A 272 7.63 3.47 -7.91
N VAL A 273 6.84 4.53 -7.75
CA VAL A 273 5.69 4.54 -6.85
C VAL A 273 4.42 4.92 -7.60
N VAL A 274 3.37 4.13 -7.41
CA VAL A 274 2.02 4.42 -7.92
C VAL A 274 1.04 4.41 -6.76
N VAL A 275 0.27 5.48 -6.60
CA VAL A 275 -0.80 5.59 -5.61
C VAL A 275 -2.08 5.97 -6.33
N ILE A 276 -3.13 5.17 -6.18
CA ILE A 276 -4.45 5.47 -6.71
C ILE A 276 -5.46 5.36 -5.57
N LYS A 277 -6.23 6.41 -5.33
CA LYS A 277 -7.21 6.41 -4.25
C LYS A 277 -8.53 7.07 -4.61
N ASN A 278 -9.59 6.69 -3.90
CA ASN A 278 -10.92 7.30 -4.03
C ASN A 278 -11.43 7.35 -5.48
N SER A 279 -11.08 6.36 -6.30
CA SER A 279 -11.27 6.40 -7.76
C SER A 279 -12.16 5.26 -8.26
N VAL A 280 -12.79 5.46 -9.42
CA VAL A 280 -13.55 4.43 -10.13
C VAL A 280 -12.87 4.17 -11.46
N ILE A 281 -12.33 2.96 -11.65
CA ILE A 281 -11.49 2.63 -12.81
C ILE A 281 -11.94 1.33 -13.46
N SER A 282 -12.15 1.32 -14.78
CA SER A 282 -12.57 0.09 -15.46
C SER A 282 -11.43 -0.94 -15.54
N SER A 283 -10.21 -0.52 -15.86
CA SER A 283 -9.07 -1.41 -15.98
C SER A 283 -7.77 -0.79 -15.46
N ILE A 284 -7.07 -1.51 -14.60
CA ILE A 284 -5.71 -1.19 -14.17
C ILE A 284 -4.77 -2.30 -14.63
N ASN A 285 -3.71 -1.92 -15.35
CA ASN A 285 -2.61 -2.80 -15.71
C ASN A 285 -1.30 -2.27 -15.13
N ALA A 286 -0.81 -2.94 -14.10
CA ALA A 286 0.30 -2.52 -13.27
C ALA A 286 1.47 -3.51 -13.39
N LYS A 287 2.57 -3.10 -14.04
CA LYS A 287 3.70 -3.99 -14.33
C LYS A 287 5.04 -3.43 -13.88
N HIS A 288 5.87 -4.25 -13.24
CA HIS A 288 7.23 -3.85 -12.85
C HIS A 288 7.27 -2.57 -11.99
N ILE A 289 6.30 -2.40 -11.10
CA ILE A 289 6.25 -1.26 -10.18
C ILE A 289 7.03 -1.62 -8.91
N ALA A 290 7.74 -0.66 -8.33
CA ALA A 290 8.43 -0.94 -7.06
C ALA A 290 7.43 -0.94 -5.89
N PHE A 291 6.55 0.06 -5.83
CA PHE A 291 5.53 0.14 -4.80
C PHE A 291 4.19 0.63 -5.37
N LEU A 292 3.16 -0.21 -5.25
CA LEU A 292 1.79 0.09 -5.71
C LEU A 292 0.86 0.18 -4.51
N VAL A 293 0.10 1.26 -4.44
CA VAL A 293 -0.93 1.46 -3.42
C VAL A 293 -2.26 1.76 -4.11
N LEU A 294 -3.28 0.98 -3.80
CA LEU A 294 -4.67 1.21 -4.21
C LEU A 294 -5.53 1.35 -2.94
N GLU A 295 -6.21 2.48 -2.75
CA GLU A 295 -7.06 2.72 -1.57
C GLU A 295 -8.48 3.18 -1.95
N ASN A 296 -9.51 2.70 -1.24
CA ASN A 296 -10.89 3.22 -1.32
C ASN A 296 -11.42 3.37 -2.76
N SER A 297 -11.20 2.37 -3.60
CA SER A 297 -11.46 2.48 -5.05
C SER A 297 -12.27 1.30 -5.58
N THR A 298 -13.04 1.56 -6.63
CA THR A 298 -13.79 0.53 -7.36
C THR A 298 -13.09 0.25 -8.69
N ILE A 299 -12.68 -1.00 -8.91
CA ILE A 299 -11.86 -1.39 -10.06
C ILE A 299 -12.47 -2.60 -10.76
N THR A 300 -12.93 -2.48 -12.01
CA THR A 300 -13.56 -3.65 -12.66
C THR A 300 -12.54 -4.75 -12.92
N ASN A 301 -11.41 -4.43 -13.56
CA ASN A 301 -10.34 -5.39 -13.86
C ASN A 301 -9.00 -4.88 -13.31
N LEU A 302 -8.41 -5.62 -12.38
CA LEU A 302 -7.13 -5.32 -11.76
C LEU A 302 -6.09 -6.37 -12.17
N ASN A 303 -5.08 -5.96 -12.93
CA ASN A 303 -3.99 -6.83 -13.33
C ASN A 303 -2.67 -6.28 -12.78
N ILE A 304 -2.00 -7.07 -11.96
CA ILE A 304 -0.71 -6.72 -11.34
C ILE A 304 0.30 -7.80 -11.71
N ALA A 305 1.45 -7.41 -12.24
CA ALA A 305 2.52 -8.36 -12.56
C ALA A 305 3.90 -7.82 -12.21
N ASN A 306 4.77 -8.68 -11.66
CA ASN A 306 6.17 -8.33 -11.36
C ASN A 306 6.32 -7.06 -10.52
N THR A 307 5.39 -6.81 -9.59
CA THR A 307 5.41 -5.62 -8.74
C THR A 307 5.98 -6.01 -7.39
N ARG A 308 6.95 -5.24 -6.87
CA ARG A 308 7.70 -5.67 -5.69
C ARG A 308 6.84 -5.65 -4.43
N GLU A 309 6.23 -4.52 -4.10
CA GLU A 309 5.30 -4.40 -2.96
C GLU A 309 3.97 -3.78 -3.41
N VAL A 310 2.87 -4.36 -2.95
CA VAL A 310 1.51 -3.92 -3.24
C VAL A 310 0.71 -3.78 -1.95
N ILE A 311 -0.01 -2.67 -1.80
CA ILE A 311 -1.03 -2.48 -0.76
C ILE A 311 -2.37 -2.25 -1.45
N LEU A 312 -3.34 -3.12 -1.15
CA LEU A 312 -4.74 -2.93 -1.51
C LEU A 312 -5.54 -2.69 -0.23
N ASN A 313 -6.18 -1.54 -0.11
CA ASN A 313 -6.93 -1.16 1.08
C ASN A 313 -8.33 -0.70 0.71
N ASN A 314 -9.37 -1.41 1.17
CA ASN A 314 -10.76 -1.07 0.91
C ASN A 314 -11.05 -0.97 -0.60
N ILE A 315 -10.90 -2.09 -1.31
CA ILE A 315 -11.07 -2.18 -2.76
C ILE A 315 -12.28 -3.03 -3.10
N ASP A 316 -13.14 -2.50 -3.97
CA ASP A 316 -14.18 -3.28 -4.64
C ASP A 316 -13.69 -3.62 -6.04
N SER A 317 -13.57 -4.90 -6.38
CA SER A 317 -13.18 -5.31 -7.73
C SER A 317 -14.07 -6.40 -8.33
N THR A 318 -14.11 -6.51 -9.67
CA THR A 318 -14.78 -7.66 -10.29
C THR A 318 -13.79 -8.80 -10.49
N ASN A 319 -12.69 -8.52 -11.18
CA ASN A 319 -11.65 -9.50 -11.49
C ASN A 319 -10.28 -8.96 -11.10
N SER A 320 -9.56 -9.72 -10.28
CA SER A 320 -8.20 -9.42 -9.86
C SER A 320 -7.24 -10.54 -10.26
N ARG A 321 -6.12 -10.18 -10.90
CA ARG A 321 -5.03 -11.10 -11.25
C ARG A 321 -3.70 -10.55 -10.80
N VAL A 322 -2.93 -11.37 -10.09
CA VAL A 322 -1.59 -11.05 -9.57
C VAL A 322 -0.61 -12.13 -9.99
N GLU A 323 0.52 -11.75 -10.58
CA GLU A 323 1.55 -12.69 -11.04
C GLU A 323 2.98 -12.15 -10.93
N GLY A 324 3.96 -13.05 -11.05
CA GLY A 324 5.39 -12.77 -11.12
C GLY A 324 6.01 -12.23 -9.83
N LEU A 325 6.23 -13.09 -8.82
CA LEU A 325 7.04 -12.76 -7.63
C LEU A 325 6.60 -11.44 -6.93
N THR A 326 5.30 -11.27 -6.75
CA THR A 326 4.73 -10.05 -6.14
C THR A 326 4.48 -10.25 -4.65
N ASN A 327 4.89 -9.30 -3.80
CA ASN A 327 4.43 -9.24 -2.41
C ASN A 327 3.21 -8.33 -2.32
N ILE A 328 2.11 -8.85 -1.78
CA ILE A 328 0.84 -8.13 -1.74
C ILE A 328 0.17 -8.23 -0.37
N ASN A 329 -0.18 -7.06 0.16
CA ASN A 329 -0.94 -6.89 1.39
C ASN A 329 -2.34 -6.37 1.05
N ILE A 330 -3.35 -7.17 1.31
CA ILE A 330 -4.75 -6.85 1.04
C ILE A 330 -5.49 -6.68 2.36
N TYR A 331 -6.15 -5.54 2.51
CA TYR A 331 -7.08 -5.26 3.58
C TYR A 331 -8.43 -4.87 2.99
N ASN A 332 -9.49 -5.58 3.37
CA ASN A 332 -10.86 -5.31 2.94
C ASN A 332 -11.02 -5.26 1.41
N LEU A 333 -10.79 -6.40 0.75
CA LEU A 333 -11.11 -6.60 -0.66
C LEU A 333 -12.46 -7.29 -0.79
N ARG A 334 -13.34 -6.72 -1.62
CA ARG A 334 -14.52 -7.42 -2.14
C ARG A 334 -14.30 -7.75 -3.61
N SER A 335 -14.40 -9.02 -3.97
CA SER A 335 -14.19 -9.42 -5.37
C SER A 335 -15.01 -10.63 -5.81
N LYS A 336 -15.40 -10.67 -7.09
CA LYS A 336 -15.94 -11.91 -7.68
C LYS A 336 -14.83 -12.91 -7.95
N SER A 337 -13.66 -12.46 -8.39
CA SER A 337 -12.53 -13.35 -8.63
C SER A 337 -11.19 -12.76 -8.25
N LEU A 338 -10.33 -13.60 -7.69
CA LEU A 338 -8.92 -13.35 -7.45
C LEU A 338 -8.09 -14.54 -7.91
N THR A 339 -7.18 -14.31 -8.85
CA THR A 339 -6.16 -15.29 -9.26
C THR A 339 -4.78 -14.77 -8.87
N VAL A 340 -3.99 -15.59 -8.17
CA VAL A 340 -2.61 -15.26 -7.81
C VAL A 340 -1.70 -16.39 -8.27
N ALA A 341 -0.55 -16.04 -8.85
CA ALA A 341 0.39 -17.04 -9.34
C ALA A 341 1.87 -16.65 -9.20
N ASP A 342 2.73 -17.60 -9.55
CA ASP A 342 4.17 -17.44 -9.80
C ASP A 342 4.96 -16.99 -8.57
N PHE A 343 4.93 -17.81 -7.51
CA PHE A 343 5.68 -17.63 -6.28
C PHE A 343 5.46 -16.28 -5.57
N SER A 344 4.27 -15.69 -5.77
CA SER A 344 3.86 -14.47 -5.09
C SER A 344 3.52 -14.74 -3.62
N ASN A 345 3.82 -13.78 -2.75
CA ASN A 345 3.46 -13.81 -1.33
C ASN A 345 2.26 -12.88 -1.10
N ILE A 346 1.18 -13.41 -0.54
CA ILE A 346 -0.06 -12.67 -0.36
C ILE A 346 -0.59 -12.77 1.07
N VAL A 347 -0.87 -11.63 1.67
CA VAL A 347 -1.58 -11.51 2.94
C VAL A 347 -2.95 -10.90 2.68
N ILE A 348 -4.03 -11.54 3.12
CA ILE A 348 -5.40 -11.02 2.97
C ILE A 348 -6.09 -10.95 4.34
N ARG A 349 -6.70 -9.80 4.62
CA ARG A 349 -7.42 -9.56 5.87
C ARG A 349 -8.81 -9.01 5.60
N PHE A 350 -9.80 -9.45 6.38
CA PHE A 350 -11.16 -8.87 6.40
C PHE A 350 -11.81 -8.76 5.02
N SER A 351 -11.67 -9.79 4.18
CA SER A 351 -12.02 -9.73 2.76
C SER A 351 -13.05 -10.78 2.37
N GLN A 352 -13.91 -10.45 1.41
CA GLN A 352 -14.95 -11.34 0.89
C GLN A 352 -14.71 -11.55 -0.60
N ILE A 353 -14.39 -12.78 -1.01
CA ILE A 353 -14.06 -13.09 -2.41
C ILE A 353 -14.81 -14.34 -2.85
N GLU A 354 -15.63 -14.25 -3.91
CA GLU A 354 -16.42 -15.41 -4.35
C GLU A 354 -15.49 -16.55 -4.83
N LYS A 355 -14.56 -16.27 -5.75
CA LYS A 355 -13.65 -17.28 -6.30
C LYS A 355 -12.19 -16.90 -6.18
N VAL A 356 -11.41 -17.73 -5.49
CA VAL A 356 -9.96 -17.57 -5.32
C VAL A 356 -9.23 -18.74 -5.97
N THR A 357 -8.19 -18.44 -6.74
CA THR A 357 -7.31 -19.46 -7.32
C THR A 357 -5.85 -19.08 -7.12
N PHE A 358 -5.11 -19.93 -6.43
CA PHE A 358 -3.66 -19.79 -6.21
C PHE A 358 -2.91 -20.88 -6.98
N GLU A 359 -1.95 -20.48 -7.80
CA GLU A 359 -1.22 -21.38 -8.68
C GLU A 359 0.30 -21.18 -8.62
N ARG A 360 1.06 -22.23 -8.93
CA ARG A 360 2.52 -22.11 -9.18
C ARG A 360 3.28 -21.48 -8.00
N GLY A 361 3.15 -22.11 -6.82
CA GLY A 361 4.01 -21.83 -5.67
C GLY A 361 3.65 -20.60 -4.83
N VAL A 362 2.39 -20.14 -4.85
CA VAL A 362 1.94 -19.01 -4.02
C VAL A 362 1.99 -19.35 -2.53
N TYR A 363 2.51 -18.42 -1.73
CA TYR A 363 2.35 -18.43 -0.28
C TYR A 363 1.26 -17.45 0.13
N PHE A 364 0.28 -17.92 0.88
CA PHE A 364 -0.87 -17.14 1.30
C PHE A 364 -1.05 -17.18 2.82
N HIS A 365 -1.34 -16.04 3.43
CA HIS A 365 -1.76 -15.91 4.82
C HIS A 365 -3.05 -15.09 4.93
N GLY A 366 -4.15 -15.71 5.37
CA GLY A 366 -5.48 -15.13 5.49
C GLY A 366 -5.97 -15.02 6.93
N LYS A 367 -6.56 -13.86 7.28
CA LYS A 367 -7.26 -13.63 8.56
C LYS A 367 -8.64 -13.03 8.29
N ASN A 368 -9.70 -13.57 8.90
CA ASN A 368 -11.07 -13.06 8.71
C ASN A 368 -11.44 -12.95 7.23
N VAL A 369 -11.21 -14.02 6.46
CA VAL A 369 -11.58 -14.06 5.04
C VAL A 369 -12.79 -14.97 4.81
N GLU A 370 -13.60 -14.61 3.82
CA GLU A 370 -14.75 -15.39 3.37
C GLU A 370 -14.62 -15.72 1.90
N PHE A 371 -14.51 -17.02 1.57
CA PHE A 371 -14.43 -17.52 0.20
C PHE A 371 -15.56 -18.50 -0.14
N ALA A 372 -16.27 -18.27 -1.24
CA ALA A 372 -17.23 -19.28 -1.73
C ALA A 372 -16.49 -20.45 -2.39
N SER A 373 -15.39 -20.18 -3.09
CA SER A 373 -14.53 -21.22 -3.66
C SER A 373 -13.06 -20.84 -3.59
N LEU A 374 -12.25 -21.74 -3.03
CA LEU A 374 -10.79 -21.66 -2.98
C LEU A 374 -10.19 -22.82 -3.76
N LYS A 375 -9.26 -22.53 -4.67
CA LYS A 375 -8.43 -23.51 -5.35
C LYS A 375 -6.95 -23.27 -5.07
N LEU A 376 -6.26 -24.26 -4.51
CA LEU A 376 -4.82 -24.25 -4.25
C LEU A 376 -4.11 -25.27 -5.15
N ASN A 377 -3.31 -24.81 -6.10
CA ASN A 377 -2.71 -25.67 -7.12
C ASN A 377 -1.18 -25.53 -7.19
N THR A 378 -0.47 -26.66 -7.26
CA THR A 378 0.95 -26.74 -7.62
C THR A 378 1.84 -26.00 -6.62
N PHE A 379 2.15 -26.68 -5.51
CA PHE A 379 3.07 -26.24 -4.46
C PHE A 379 2.65 -24.97 -3.71
N CYS A 380 1.39 -24.55 -3.82
CA CYS A 380 0.86 -23.45 -3.03
C CYS A 380 0.73 -23.84 -1.55
N VAL A 381 0.95 -22.87 -0.68
CA VAL A 381 0.75 -22.98 0.77
C VAL A 381 -0.22 -21.91 1.20
N GLY A 382 -1.34 -22.29 1.80
CA GLY A 382 -2.32 -21.35 2.36
C GLY A 382 -2.46 -21.53 3.86
N LYS A 383 -2.24 -20.47 4.63
CA LYS A 383 -2.44 -20.41 6.07
C LYS A 383 -3.64 -19.53 6.39
N PHE A 384 -4.56 -20.03 7.20
CA PHE A 384 -5.85 -19.38 7.48
C PHE A 384 -6.12 -19.29 8.97
N TYR A 385 -6.64 -18.15 9.40
CA TYR A 385 -7.12 -17.89 10.76
C TYR A 385 -8.52 -17.27 10.73
N LYS A 386 -9.44 -17.78 11.57
CA LYS A 386 -10.82 -17.27 11.74
C LYS A 386 -11.48 -16.93 10.41
N SER A 387 -11.66 -17.93 9.55
CA SER A 387 -12.10 -17.72 8.16
C SER A 387 -13.20 -18.70 7.80
N LYS A 388 -14.00 -18.36 6.79
CA LYS A 388 -15.06 -19.23 6.26
C LYS A 388 -14.78 -19.56 4.79
N ILE A 389 -14.83 -20.84 4.44
CA ILE A 389 -14.62 -21.30 3.07
C ILE A 389 -15.68 -22.34 2.70
N GLU A 390 -16.55 -22.04 1.73
CA GLU A 390 -17.63 -22.97 1.37
C GLU A 390 -17.08 -24.20 0.60
N LYS A 391 -16.18 -23.98 -0.36
CA LYS A 391 -15.56 -25.06 -1.13
C LYS A 391 -14.06 -24.89 -1.29
N VAL A 392 -13.31 -25.94 -0.96
CA VAL A 392 -11.86 -26.03 -1.13
C VAL A 392 -11.51 -27.12 -2.13
N GLU A 393 -10.66 -26.79 -3.12
CA GLU A 393 -9.98 -27.74 -4.00
C GLU A 393 -8.45 -27.62 -3.79
N THR A 394 -7.79 -28.72 -3.45
CA THR A 394 -6.32 -28.77 -3.29
C THR A 394 -5.70 -29.79 -4.24
N LEU A 395 -4.63 -29.37 -4.94
CA LEU A 395 -3.85 -30.19 -5.86
C LEU A 395 -2.35 -29.95 -5.62
N LYS A 396 -1.66 -30.95 -5.07
CA LYS A 396 -0.25 -30.86 -4.66
C LYS A 396 0.05 -29.59 -3.85
N SER A 397 -0.77 -29.30 -2.86
CA SER A 397 -0.70 -28.05 -2.08
C SER A 397 -0.90 -28.30 -0.58
N LYS A 398 -0.55 -27.30 0.24
CA LYS A 398 -0.70 -27.36 1.69
C LYS A 398 -1.67 -26.31 2.19
N LEU A 399 -2.61 -26.70 3.04
CA LEU A 399 -3.54 -25.82 3.73
C LEU A 399 -3.34 -25.99 5.24
N LEU A 400 -3.00 -24.89 5.91
CA LEU A 400 -2.93 -24.78 7.36
C LEU A 400 -4.13 -23.98 7.85
N LYS A 401 -4.90 -24.50 8.79
CA LYS A 401 -6.10 -23.83 9.30
C LYS A 401 -6.13 -23.74 10.82
N ARG A 402 -6.68 -22.65 11.34
CA ARG A 402 -6.99 -22.47 12.76
C ARG A 402 -8.27 -21.65 12.90
N LEU A 403 -9.27 -22.17 13.60
CA LEU A 403 -10.61 -21.57 13.70
C LEU A 403 -11.24 -21.30 12.32
N VAL A 404 -11.10 -22.25 11.37
CA VAL A 404 -11.64 -22.10 10.01
C VAL A 404 -12.81 -23.05 9.81
N GLU A 405 -13.90 -22.53 9.27
CA GLU A 405 -15.07 -23.29 8.86
C GLU A 405 -14.93 -23.66 7.37
N ILE A 406 -14.99 -24.97 7.06
CA ILE A 406 -14.94 -25.47 5.69
C ILE A 406 -16.10 -26.43 5.45
N GLU A 407 -16.94 -26.15 4.46
CA GLU A 407 -18.14 -26.97 4.20
C GLU A 407 -17.82 -28.15 3.28
N ASN A 408 -17.09 -27.93 2.18
CA ASN A 408 -16.78 -28.97 1.19
C ASN A 408 -15.30 -29.00 0.82
N ILE A 409 -14.70 -30.21 0.83
CA ILE A 409 -13.28 -30.41 0.53
C ILE A 409 -13.10 -31.43 -0.60
N VAL A 410 -12.32 -31.04 -1.61
CA VAL A 410 -11.79 -31.91 -2.65
C VAL A 410 -10.26 -31.83 -2.59
N SER A 411 -9.60 -32.94 -2.33
CA SER A 411 -8.13 -32.99 -2.12
C SER A 411 -7.53 -34.19 -2.84
N ASP A 412 -6.39 -33.97 -3.51
CA ASP A 412 -5.60 -35.06 -4.07
C ASP A 412 -4.72 -35.73 -3.00
N LYS A 413 -4.21 -36.93 -3.29
CA LYS A 413 -3.38 -37.71 -2.33
C LYS A 413 -2.07 -37.03 -1.93
N LYS A 414 -1.64 -35.99 -2.66
CA LYS A 414 -0.38 -35.27 -2.43
C LYS A 414 -0.59 -33.94 -1.69
N SER A 415 -1.83 -33.55 -1.42
CA SER A 415 -2.14 -32.36 -0.66
C SER A 415 -2.30 -32.67 0.83
N THR A 416 -1.98 -31.70 1.67
CA THR A 416 -2.10 -31.81 3.13
C THR A 416 -2.99 -30.70 3.67
N ILE A 417 -3.92 -31.05 4.56
CA ILE A 417 -4.77 -30.11 5.30
C ILE A 417 -4.54 -30.38 6.78
N GLU A 418 -4.01 -29.41 7.52
CA GLU A 418 -3.58 -29.56 8.90
C GLU A 418 -4.09 -28.41 9.78
N ASP A 419 -4.42 -28.73 11.03
CA ASP A 419 -4.61 -27.72 12.08
C ASP A 419 -3.25 -27.28 12.65
N TYR A 420 -3.14 -26.03 13.11
CA TYR A 420 -1.91 -25.50 13.71
C TYR A 420 -2.11 -24.71 15.00
#